data_AF-A0A662GI57-F1
#
_entry.id   AF-A0A662GI57-F1
#
_cell.length_a   1.000
_cell.length_b   1.000
_cell.length_c   1.000
_cell.angle_alpha   90.00
_cell.angle_beta   90.00
_cell.angle_gamma   90.00
#
_symmetry.space_group_name_H-M   'P 1'
#
loop_
_entity.id
_entity.type
_entity.pdbx_description
1 polymer ?
#
loop_
_entity_poly.entity_id
_entity_poly.type
_entity_poly.pdbx_seq_one_letter_code
_entity_poly.pdbx_strand_id
1 'polypeptide(L)'
;MSEEELILPYPFSKTTLYIVFIITFFSTLISLYLVFNTTIIVFILSYLLSLLLLFLLITFYNFYNLNKIGKIIEREGRYIIVKRKKSNLLLNQISFIIITLAPFIAFLLFDPTIVLGLILGSLCAWGYSRIILYFHVKNIWEPKLGGELVIFLSPIRDDQTFVKGIKVIKY
;
A
#
# COMPACT_ATOMS: atom_id res chain seq x y z
N MET A 1 -27.18 -13.44 18.01
CA MET A 1 -26.65 -14.20 16.85
C MET A 1 -25.60 -13.35 16.17
N SER A 2 -24.33 -13.70 16.38
CA SER A 2 -23.15 -13.01 15.84
C SER A 2 -23.12 -13.18 14.32
N GLU A 3 -23.32 -12.10 13.59
CA GLU A 3 -23.05 -12.11 12.16
C GLU A 3 -21.55 -12.24 11.96
N GLU A 4 -21.15 -13.18 11.11
CA GLU A 4 -19.76 -13.52 10.82
C GLU A 4 -19.04 -12.29 10.25
N GLU A 5 -18.34 -11.55 11.11
CA GLU A 5 -17.44 -10.50 10.66
C GLU A 5 -16.23 -11.13 9.99
N LEU A 6 -15.96 -10.77 8.73
CA LEU A 6 -14.71 -11.17 8.09
C LEU A 6 -13.57 -10.29 8.63
N ILE A 7 -12.57 -10.94 9.23
CA ILE A 7 -11.43 -10.29 9.86
C ILE A 7 -10.18 -10.55 9.02
N LEU A 8 -9.46 -9.48 8.68
CA LEU A 8 -8.22 -9.54 7.92
C LEU A 8 -7.10 -8.80 8.67
N PRO A 9 -5.85 -9.29 8.63
CA PRO A 9 -4.74 -8.63 9.30
C PRO A 9 -4.45 -7.26 8.69
N TYR A 10 -4.18 -6.26 9.53
CA TYR A 10 -3.72 -4.93 9.11
C TYR A 10 -2.20 -4.78 9.36
N PRO A 11 -1.43 -4.15 8.44
CA PRO A 11 -1.84 -3.68 7.12
C PRO A 11 -2.02 -4.79 6.09
N PHE A 12 -1.40 -5.96 6.32
CA PHE A 12 -1.52 -7.18 5.52
C PHE A 12 -0.90 -8.37 6.29
N SER A 13 -0.99 -9.60 5.74
CA SER A 13 -0.48 -10.82 6.38
C SER A 13 1.05 -10.98 6.25
N LYS A 14 1.64 -11.88 7.06
CA LYS A 14 3.06 -12.25 6.93
C LYS A 14 3.41 -12.76 5.53
N THR A 15 2.53 -13.55 4.90
CA THR A 15 2.73 -14.03 3.53
C THR A 15 2.81 -12.88 2.53
N THR A 16 1.94 -11.88 2.67
CA THR A 16 2.00 -10.68 1.83
C THR A 16 3.28 -9.88 2.07
N LEU A 17 3.76 -9.80 3.32
CA LEU A 17 5.06 -9.18 3.62
C LEU A 17 6.20 -9.87 2.87
N TYR A 18 6.26 -11.20 2.87
CA TYR A 18 7.29 -11.94 2.13
C TYR A 18 7.24 -11.66 0.63
N ILE A 19 6.05 -11.65 0.04
CA ILE A 19 5.87 -11.31 -1.38
C ILE A 19 6.38 -9.90 -1.67
N VAL A 20 5.98 -8.92 -0.86
CA VAL A 20 6.45 -7.53 -0.98
C VAL A 20 7.96 -7.47 -0.85
N PHE A 21 8.55 -8.15 0.13
CA PHE A 21 9.99 -8.17 0.34
C PHE A 21 10.74 -8.75 -0.88
N ILE A 22 10.28 -9.89 -1.40
CA ILE A 22 10.88 -10.54 -2.57
C ILE A 22 10.82 -9.60 -3.79
N ILE A 23 9.65 -9.03 -4.09
CA ILE A 23 9.48 -8.10 -5.21
C ILE A 23 10.39 -6.87 -5.05
N THR A 24 10.45 -6.30 -3.84
CA THR A 24 11.29 -5.14 -3.54
C THR A 24 12.77 -5.48 -3.72
N PHE A 25 13.20 -6.64 -3.19
CA PHE A 25 14.57 -7.11 -3.27
C PHE A 25 15.03 -7.30 -4.72
N PHE A 26 14.26 -8.02 -5.54
CA PHE A 26 14.59 -8.21 -6.96
C PHE A 26 14.53 -6.90 -7.75
N SER A 27 13.56 -6.03 -7.49
CA SER A 27 13.49 -4.71 -8.14
C SER A 27 14.72 -3.87 -7.80
N THR A 28 15.18 -3.94 -6.55
CA THR A 28 16.38 -3.23 -6.09
C THR A 28 17.63 -3.78 -6.76
N LEU A 29 17.79 -5.11 -6.83
CA LEU A 29 18.92 -5.73 -7.51
C LEU A 29 19.00 -5.35 -8.99
N ILE A 30 17.86 -5.40 -9.70
CA ILE A 30 17.79 -4.99 -11.11
C ILE A 30 18.15 -3.50 -11.25
N SER A 31 17.62 -2.66 -10.37
CA SER A 31 17.91 -1.22 -10.39
C SER A 31 19.38 -0.94 -10.15
N LEU A 32 19.99 -1.56 -9.13
CA LEU A 32 21.41 -1.42 -8.83
C LEU A 32 22.27 -1.92 -10.00
N TYR A 33 21.94 -3.07 -10.56
CA TYR A 33 22.64 -3.59 -11.74
C TYR A 33 22.64 -2.58 -12.89
N LEU A 34 21.49 -1.96 -13.18
CA LEU A 34 21.37 -0.95 -14.24
C LEU A 34 22.12 0.34 -13.87
N VAL A 35 22.04 0.80 -12.62
CA VAL A 35 22.78 2.00 -12.16
C VAL A 35 24.29 1.82 -12.33
N PHE A 36 24.84 0.64 -12.01
CA PHE A 36 26.28 0.39 -12.08
C PHE A 36 26.79 0.07 -13.49
N ASN A 37 25.97 -0.59 -14.33
CA ASN A 37 26.41 -1.04 -15.65
C ASN A 37 26.04 -0.09 -16.79
N THR A 38 25.12 0.86 -16.57
CA THR A 38 24.77 1.84 -17.59
C THR A 38 25.40 3.20 -17.26
N THR A 39 26.17 3.75 -18.20
CA THR A 39 26.62 5.16 -18.15
C THR A 39 25.49 6.16 -18.43
N ILE A 40 24.24 5.69 -18.35
CA ILE A 40 23.06 6.47 -18.74
C ILE A 40 22.62 7.29 -17.53
N ILE A 41 23.22 8.46 -17.37
CA ILE A 41 22.91 9.44 -16.31
C ILE A 41 21.40 9.70 -16.22
N VAL A 42 20.71 9.69 -17.37
CA VAL A 42 19.25 9.87 -17.48
C VAL A 42 18.48 8.82 -16.68
N PHE A 43 18.92 7.55 -16.69
CA PHE A 43 18.32 6.47 -15.90
C PHE A 43 18.51 6.72 -14.40
N ILE A 44 19.75 7.04 -14.01
CA ILE A 44 20.11 7.22 -12.60
C ILE A 44 19.28 8.36 -11.99
N LEU A 45 19.16 9.48 -12.70
CA LEU A 45 18.37 10.63 -12.25
C LEU A 45 16.88 10.30 -12.16
N SER A 46 16.29 9.68 -13.18
CA SER A 46 14.86 9.34 -13.17
C SER A 46 14.53 8.32 -12.07
N TYR A 47 15.41 7.32 -11.87
CA TYR A 47 15.30 6.33 -10.81
C TYR A 47 15.37 6.95 -9.42
N LEU A 48 16.42 7.72 -9.12
CA LEU A 48 16.63 8.31 -7.79
C LEU A 48 15.52 9.30 -7.44
N LEU A 49 15.10 10.14 -8.40
CA LEU A 49 14.05 11.11 -8.20
C LEU A 49 12.71 10.41 -7.90
N SER A 50 12.35 9.41 -8.72
CA SER A 50 11.13 8.62 -8.53
C SER A 50 11.13 7.89 -7.19
N LEU A 51 12.24 7.20 -6.89
CA LEU A 51 12.40 6.47 -5.63
C LEU A 51 12.21 7.40 -4.44
N LEU A 52 12.98 8.49 -4.35
CA LEU A 52 12.97 9.37 -3.20
C LEU A 52 11.62 10.06 -3.02
N LEU A 53 11.08 10.63 -4.10
CA LEU A 53 9.85 11.41 -4.05
C LEU A 53 8.65 10.54 -3.71
N LEU A 54 8.49 9.39 -4.37
CA LEU A 54 7.39 8.47 -4.08
C LEU A 54 7.55 7.81 -2.72
N PHE A 55 8.77 7.46 -2.31
CA PHE A 55 9.00 6.87 -1.00
C PHE A 55 8.57 7.83 0.11
N LEU A 56 8.97 9.09 0.03
CA LEU A 56 8.59 10.11 0.99
C LEU A 56 7.08 10.36 0.99
N LEU A 57 6.47 10.55 -0.19
CA LEU A 57 5.03 10.80 -0.31
C LEU A 57 4.20 9.64 0.25
N ILE A 58 4.49 8.41 -0.16
CA ILE A 58 3.74 7.22 0.27
C ILE A 58 3.95 6.98 1.76
N THR A 59 5.18 7.08 2.26
CA THR A 59 5.48 6.86 3.68
C THR A 59 4.82 7.91 4.56
N PHE A 60 4.92 9.20 4.18
CA PHE A 60 4.27 10.29 4.90
C PHE A 60 2.74 10.12 4.93
N TYR A 61 2.13 9.83 3.78
CA TYR A 61 0.69 9.58 3.69
C TYR A 61 0.26 8.40 4.58
N ASN A 62 1.03 7.30 4.56
CA ASN A 62 0.76 6.12 5.36
C ASN A 62 0.84 6.43 6.87
N PHE A 63 1.88 7.13 7.31
CA PHE A 63 2.05 7.49 8.72
C PHE A 63 1.02 8.52 9.19
N TYR A 64 0.71 9.52 8.38
CA TYR A 64 -0.34 10.48 8.69
C TYR A 64 -1.69 9.77 8.90
N ASN A 65 -2.07 8.89 7.98
CA ASN A 65 -3.30 8.12 8.10
C ASN A 65 -3.28 7.15 9.27
N LEU A 66 -2.17 6.45 9.49
CA LEU A 66 -2.03 5.53 10.62
C LEU A 66 -2.18 6.25 11.96
N ASN A 67 -1.56 7.42 12.10
CA ASN A 67 -1.69 8.25 13.29
C ASN A 67 -3.13 8.72 13.51
N LYS A 68 -3.83 9.11 12.44
CA LYS A 68 -5.25 9.47 12.50
C LYS A 68 -6.12 8.29 12.94
N ILE A 69 -5.91 7.12 12.32
CA ILE A 69 -6.63 5.88 12.64
C ILE A 69 -6.40 5.50 14.09
N GLY A 70 -5.15 5.45 14.52
CA GLY A 70 -4.76 5.07 15.88
C GLY A 70 -5.39 5.96 16.95
N LYS A 71 -5.39 7.29 16.76
CA LYS A 71 -6.05 8.23 17.69
C LYS A 71 -7.56 8.01 17.81
N ILE A 72 -8.23 7.61 16.72
CA ILE A 72 -9.67 7.34 16.73
C ILE A 72 -9.95 6.00 17.42
N ILE A 73 -9.15 4.98 17.12
CA ILE A 73 -9.25 3.68 17.78
C ILE A 73 -9.01 3.78 19.29
N GLU A 74 -8.06 4.60 19.74
CA GLU A 74 -7.83 4.84 21.18
C GLU A 74 -9.07 5.42 21.89
N ARG A 75 -9.89 6.22 21.19
CA ARG A 75 -11.08 6.87 21.76
C ARG A 75 -12.35 6.03 21.63
N GLU A 76 -12.54 5.40 20.48
CA GLU A 76 -13.81 4.79 20.06
C GLU A 76 -13.72 3.26 19.93
N GLY A 77 -12.54 2.67 20.10
CA GLY A 77 -12.27 1.24 19.94
C GLY A 77 -12.29 0.73 18.49
N ARG A 78 -12.84 1.50 17.55
CA ARG A 78 -12.92 1.17 16.12
C ARG A 78 -12.85 2.41 15.24
N TYR A 79 -12.29 2.25 14.05
CA TYR A 79 -12.26 3.27 12.99
C TYR A 79 -13.04 2.77 11.77
N ILE A 80 -14.04 3.53 11.31
CA ILE A 80 -14.82 3.17 10.12
C ILE A 80 -14.18 3.83 8.90
N ILE A 81 -13.73 3.03 7.93
CA ILE A 81 -13.08 3.52 6.71
C ILE A 81 -14.15 3.90 5.68
N VAL A 82 -15.08 2.99 5.38
CA VAL A 82 -16.09 3.19 4.33
C VAL A 82 -17.39 2.45 4.66
N LYS A 83 -18.53 3.13 4.48
CA LYS A 83 -19.85 2.51 4.29
C LYS A 83 -20.06 2.36 2.78
N ARG A 84 -19.93 1.15 2.22
CA ARG A 84 -20.05 0.96 0.77
C ARG A 84 -21.43 0.44 0.42
N LYS A 85 -22.19 1.23 -0.34
CA LYS A 85 -23.21 0.72 -1.27
C LYS A 85 -22.44 0.08 -2.45
N LYS A 86 -22.92 -1.07 -2.92
CA LYS A 86 -22.45 -1.87 -4.07
C LYS A 86 -21.39 -1.15 -4.93
N SER A 87 -20.14 -1.64 -4.92
CA SER A 87 -19.05 -0.98 -5.66
C SER A 87 -19.44 -0.78 -7.12
N ASN A 88 -19.23 0.42 -7.66
CA ASN A 88 -19.51 0.70 -9.07
C ASN A 88 -18.47 -0.06 -9.91
N LEU A 89 -18.82 -1.30 -10.28
CA LEU A 89 -17.93 -2.31 -10.84
C LEU A 89 -17.23 -1.80 -12.12
N LEU A 90 -17.94 -0.98 -12.88
CA LEU A 90 -17.43 -0.27 -14.06
C LEU A 90 -16.25 0.66 -13.74
N LEU A 91 -16.33 1.47 -12.68
CA LEU A 91 -15.24 2.39 -12.31
C LEU A 91 -13.98 1.62 -11.89
N ASN A 92 -14.15 0.49 -11.18
CA ASN A 92 -13.01 -0.37 -10.81
C ASN A 92 -12.36 -1.00 -12.06
N GLN A 93 -13.16 -1.48 -13.02
CA GLN A 93 -12.65 -2.04 -14.27
C GLN A 93 -11.91 -1.00 -15.11
N ILE A 94 -12.46 0.20 -15.26
CA ILE A 94 -11.81 1.31 -15.98
C ILE A 94 -10.48 1.67 -15.32
N SER A 95 -10.46 1.77 -13.98
CA SER A 95 -9.24 2.08 -13.24
C SER A 95 -8.16 1.01 -13.46
N PHE A 96 -8.54 -0.26 -13.49
CA PHE A 96 -7.63 -1.36 -13.74
C PHE A 96 -7.03 -1.31 -15.15
N ILE A 97 -7.85 -1.01 -16.16
CA ILE A 97 -7.41 -0.86 -17.55
C ILE A 97 -6.40 0.29 -17.66
N ILE A 98 -6.70 1.45 -17.06
CA ILE A 98 -5.80 2.62 -17.09
C ILE A 98 -4.46 2.29 -16.43
N ILE A 99 -4.47 1.67 -15.23
CA ILE A 99 -3.23 1.31 -14.53
C ILE A 99 -2.39 0.32 -15.36
N THR A 100 -3.04 -0.61 -16.05
CA THR A 100 -2.36 -1.61 -16.87
C THR A 100 -1.75 -0.99 -18.14
N LEU A 101 -2.45 -0.03 -18.77
CA LEU A 101 -1.98 0.64 -19.99
C LEU A 101 -0.99 1.77 -19.75
N ALA A 102 -0.99 2.38 -18.55
CA ALA A 102 -0.15 3.52 -18.22
C ALA A 102 1.35 3.33 -18.53
N PRO A 103 1.98 2.18 -18.23
CA PRO A 103 3.39 1.95 -18.59
C PRO A 103 3.61 1.98 -20.10
N PHE A 104 2.73 1.35 -20.89
CA PHE A 104 2.84 1.29 -22.35
C PHE A 104 2.68 2.68 -22.98
N ILE A 105 1.72 3.46 -22.49
CA ILE A 105 1.55 4.85 -22.93
C ILE A 105 2.79 5.68 -22.56
N ALA A 106 3.35 5.49 -21.37
CA ALA A 106 4.57 6.18 -20.96
C ALA A 106 5.77 5.85 -21.87
N PHE A 107 5.96 4.56 -22.23
CA PHE A 107 7.00 4.15 -23.18
C PHE A 107 6.83 4.73 -24.59
N LEU A 108 5.61 5.09 -24.99
CA LEU A 108 5.33 5.72 -26.28
C LEU A 108 5.60 7.24 -26.27
N LEU A 109 5.45 7.89 -25.11
CA LEU A 109 5.53 9.35 -24.97
C LEU A 109 6.88 9.87 -24.47
N PHE A 110 7.65 9.05 -23.76
CA PHE A 110 8.90 9.45 -23.09
C PHE A 110 10.06 8.55 -23.49
N ASP A 111 11.30 9.02 -23.26
CA ASP A 111 12.50 8.23 -23.46
C ASP A 111 12.39 6.91 -22.66
N PRO A 112 12.58 5.72 -23.30
CA PRO A 112 12.42 4.43 -22.64
C PRO A 112 13.26 4.28 -21.37
N THR A 113 14.41 4.93 -21.32
CA THR A 113 15.32 4.92 -20.17
C THR A 113 14.73 5.69 -18.99
N ILE A 114 14.09 6.83 -19.26
CA ILE A 114 13.38 7.60 -18.24
C ILE A 114 12.23 6.77 -17.68
N VAL A 115 11.42 6.18 -18.55
CA VAL A 115 10.25 5.36 -18.16
C VAL A 115 10.67 4.18 -17.31
N LEU A 116 11.74 3.48 -17.70
CA LEU A 116 12.27 2.35 -16.94
C LEU A 116 12.74 2.79 -15.54
N GLY A 117 13.47 3.90 -15.43
CA GLY A 117 13.90 4.44 -14.14
C GLY A 117 12.74 4.84 -13.26
N LEU A 118 11.70 5.49 -13.83
CA LEU A 118 10.48 5.83 -13.10
C LEU A 118 9.75 4.59 -12.57
N ILE A 119 9.59 3.55 -13.39
CA ILE A 119 8.91 2.29 -13.00
C ILE A 119 9.67 1.59 -11.88
N LEU A 120 10.98 1.38 -12.06
CA LEU A 120 11.81 0.70 -11.06
C LEU A 120 11.91 1.49 -9.76
N GLY A 121 12.05 2.81 -9.84
CA GLY A 121 12.03 3.70 -8.67
C GLY A 121 10.71 3.64 -7.92
N SER A 122 9.58 3.62 -8.65
CA SER A 122 8.23 3.52 -8.07
C SER A 122 8.01 2.18 -7.37
N LEU A 123 8.43 1.08 -7.98
CA LEU A 123 8.32 -0.27 -7.40
C LEU A 123 9.13 -0.38 -6.11
N CYS A 124 10.37 0.11 -6.11
CA CYS A 124 11.21 0.13 -4.93
C CYS A 124 10.61 1.01 -3.82
N ALA A 125 10.17 2.23 -4.15
CA ALA A 125 9.53 3.15 -3.21
C ALA A 125 8.27 2.54 -2.56
N TRP A 126 7.40 1.95 -3.37
CA TRP A 126 6.20 1.25 -2.90
C TRP A 126 6.56 0.08 -1.99
N GLY A 127 7.54 -0.73 -2.39
CA GLY A 127 8.03 -1.87 -1.62
C GLY A 127 8.56 -1.48 -0.23
N TYR A 128 9.51 -0.55 -0.19
CA TYR A 128 10.09 -0.06 1.06
C TYR A 128 9.05 0.58 1.98
N SER A 129 8.16 1.42 1.45
CA SER A 129 7.12 2.07 2.25
C SER A 129 6.14 1.06 2.86
N ARG A 130 5.83 -0.04 2.17
CA ARG A 130 4.99 -1.14 2.69
C ARG A 130 5.67 -1.92 3.80
N ILE A 131 6.96 -2.24 3.63
CA ILE A 131 7.76 -2.92 4.66
C ILE A 131 7.83 -2.07 5.94
N ILE A 132 8.14 -0.78 5.80
CA ILE A 132 8.19 0.16 6.92
C ILE A 132 6.83 0.28 7.61
N LEU A 133 5.75 0.43 6.84
CA LEU A 133 4.39 0.48 7.39
C LEU A 133 4.07 -0.78 8.21
N TYR A 134 4.41 -1.96 7.70
CA TYR A 134 4.18 -3.22 8.40
C TYR A 134 4.89 -3.24 9.76
N PHE A 135 6.19 -2.93 9.79
CA PHE A 135 6.95 -2.89 11.03
C PHE A 135 6.44 -1.82 11.99
N HIS A 136 6.07 -0.65 11.49
CA HIS A 136 5.53 0.42 12.32
C HIS A 136 4.18 0.06 12.93
N VAL A 137 3.33 -0.69 12.23
CA VAL A 137 2.07 -1.20 12.80
C VAL A 137 2.36 -2.24 13.87
N LYS A 138 3.14 -3.28 13.54
CA LYS A 138 3.39 -4.43 14.41
C LYS A 138 4.21 -4.11 15.65
N ASN A 139 5.20 -3.23 15.55
CA ASN A 139 6.16 -2.98 16.63
C ASN A 139 5.85 -1.72 17.45
N ILE A 140 5.02 -0.80 16.93
CA ILE A 140 4.72 0.46 17.61
C ILE A 140 3.24 0.56 17.95
N TRP A 141 2.35 0.41 16.97
CA TRP A 141 0.92 0.63 17.20
C TRP A 141 0.22 -0.51 17.92
N GLU A 142 0.44 -1.76 17.52
CA GLU A 142 -0.20 -2.91 18.19
C GLU A 142 0.17 -3.01 19.68
N PRO A 143 1.46 -2.87 20.08
CA PRO A 143 1.82 -2.84 21.50
C PRO A 143 1.20 -1.65 22.24
N LYS A 144 1.15 -0.47 21.61
CA LYS A 144 0.55 0.73 22.20
C LYS A 144 -0.96 0.57 22.45
N LEU A 145 -1.65 -0.12 21.54
CA LEU A 145 -3.08 -0.37 21.62
C LEU A 145 -3.44 -1.62 22.45
N GLY A 146 -2.45 -2.43 22.83
CA GLY A 146 -2.63 -3.64 23.63
C GLY A 146 -3.34 -4.77 22.88
N GLY A 147 -3.15 -4.86 21.56
CA GLY A 147 -3.83 -5.86 20.73
C GLY A 147 -3.48 -5.77 19.24
N GLU A 148 -3.98 -6.74 18.47
CA GLU A 148 -3.74 -6.81 17.03
C GLU A 148 -4.69 -5.88 16.26
N LEU A 149 -4.14 -5.13 15.31
CA LEU A 149 -4.93 -4.31 14.40
C LEU A 149 -5.45 -5.17 13.25
N VAL A 150 -6.76 -5.15 13.06
CA VAL A 150 -7.43 -5.91 12.02
C VAL A 150 -8.40 -5.04 11.24
N ILE A 151 -8.52 -5.34 9.95
CA ILE A 151 -9.62 -4.85 9.12
C ILE A 151 -10.82 -5.76 9.38
N PHE A 152 -11.97 -5.17 9.69
CA PHE A 152 -13.24 -5.88 9.75
C PHE A 152 -14.13 -5.49 8.59
N LEU A 153 -14.88 -6.47 8.09
CA LEU A 153 -15.95 -6.31 7.11
C LEU A 153 -17.21 -6.89 7.73
N SER A 154 -18.18 -6.02 8.01
CA SER A 154 -19.45 -6.40 8.63
C SER A 154 -20.61 -6.04 7.69
N PRO A 155 -21.53 -6.99 7.40
CA PRO A 155 -22.74 -6.70 6.65
C PRO A 155 -23.69 -5.82 7.48
N ILE A 156 -24.38 -4.89 6.83
CA ILE A 156 -25.52 -4.17 7.42
C ILE A 156 -26.78 -4.95 7.01
N ARG A 157 -27.57 -5.36 8.03
CA ARG A 157 -28.66 -6.34 7.94
C ARG A 157 -29.70 -6.15 6.83
N ASP A 158 -29.83 -4.97 6.24
CA ASP A 158 -30.98 -4.67 5.36
C ASP A 158 -30.63 -4.25 3.91
N ASP A 159 -29.35 -4.06 3.54
CA ASP A 159 -29.06 -3.25 2.33
C ASP A 159 -27.97 -3.79 1.37
N GLN A 160 -27.54 -5.06 1.49
CA GLN A 160 -26.34 -5.59 0.78
C GLN A 160 -25.11 -4.67 0.96
N THR A 161 -25.10 -3.86 2.01
CA THR A 161 -24.07 -2.86 2.29
C THR A 161 -23.09 -3.44 3.30
N PHE A 162 -21.81 -3.17 3.07
CA PHE A 162 -20.74 -3.61 3.97
C PHE A 162 -20.08 -2.40 4.61
N VAL A 163 -19.86 -2.48 5.92
CA VAL A 163 -18.97 -1.57 6.64
C VAL A 163 -17.59 -2.16 6.65
N LYS A 164 -16.64 -1.42 6.06
CA LYS A 164 -15.22 -1.71 6.20
C LYS A 164 -14.63 -0.78 7.25
N GLY A 165 -13.98 -1.35 8.26
CA GLY A 165 -13.29 -0.58 9.29
C GLY A 165 -12.02 -1.26 9.77
N ILE A 166 -11.36 -0.63 10.74
CA ILE A 166 -10.22 -1.16 11.46
C ILE A 166 -10.60 -1.20 12.94
N LYS A 167 -10.32 -2.30 13.61
CA LYS A 167 -10.49 -2.44 15.06
C LYS A 167 -9.27 -3.12 15.67
N VAL A 168 -9.16 -3.05 16.99
CA VAL A 168 -8.16 -3.80 17.76
C VAL A 168 -8.82 -5.04 18.35
N ILE A 169 -8.17 -6.19 18.18
CA ILE A 169 -8.50 -7.41 18.91
C ILE A 169 -7.51 -7.49 20.06
N LYS A 170 -8.01 -7.33 21.30
CA LYS A 170 -7.19 -7.44 22.50
C LYS A 170 -6.70 -8.87 22.67
N TYR A 171 -5.46 -9.01 23.16
CA TYR A 171 -4.90 -10.28 23.62
C TYR A 171 -5.61 -10.78 24.87
#